data_AF-A0A0C9SKV5-F1
#
_entry.id   AF-A0A0C9SKV5-F1
#
_cell.length_a   1.000
_cell.length_b   1.000
_cell.length_c   1.000
_cell.angle_alpha   90.00
_cell.angle_beta   90.00
_cell.angle_gamma   90.00
#
_symmetry.space_group_name_H-M   'P 1'
#
loop_
_entity.id
_entity.type
_entity.pdbx_description
1 polymer ?
#
loop_
_entity_poly.entity_id
_entity_poly.type
_entity_poly.pdbx_seq_one_letter_code
_entity_poly.pdbx_strand_id
1 'polypeptide(L)'
;YLHRIRKAESPLCPACHQREETVHHFLVTCPAWDAQRHALKQALPWGERALTMRGLLSQPKSLEHLLRFVGNTGRLRAQFG
;
A
#
# COMPACT_ATOMS: atom_id res chain seq x y z
N TYR A 1 4.47 3.70 11.21
CA TYR A 1 4.87 2.26 11.19
C TYR A 1 6.33 2.09 10.81
N LEU A 2 6.81 2.59 9.66
CA LEU A 2 8.22 2.39 9.25
C LEU A 2 9.24 3.00 10.22
N HIS A 3 8.96 4.19 10.78
CA HIS A 3 9.78 4.77 11.84
C HIS A 3 9.87 3.90 13.10
N ARG A 4 8.79 3.20 13.46
CA ARG A 4 8.76 2.30 14.63
C ARG A 4 9.68 1.09 14.47
N ILE A 5 9.87 0.60 13.25
CA ILE A 5 10.78 -0.50 12.93
C ILE A 5 12.16 0.00 12.47
N ARG A 6 12.48 1.28 12.69
CA ARG A 6 13.73 1.97 12.31
C ARG A 6 14.07 1.88 10.82
N LYS A 7 13.06 1.74 9.95
CA LYS A 7 13.25 1.71 8.50
C LYS A 7 12.99 3.05 7.83
N ALA A 8 12.51 4.06 8.55
CA ALA A 8 12.39 5.43 8.04
C ALA A 8 12.83 6.41 9.12
N GLU A 9 13.52 7.46 8.72
CA GLU A 9 14.02 8.52 9.62
C GLU A 9 12.89 9.37 10.19
N SER A 10 11.80 9.53 9.43
CA SER A 10 10.62 10.27 9.84
C SER A 10 9.42 9.33 10.01
N PRO A 11 8.51 9.61 10.97
CA PRO A 11 7.22 8.93 11.05
C PRO A 11 6.33 9.22 9.85
N LEU A 12 6.57 10.33 9.12
CA LEU A 12 5.78 10.75 7.97
C LEU A 12 5.99 9.81 6.77
N CYS A 13 4.93 9.66 5.98
CA CYS A 13 4.99 8.97 4.70
C CYS A 13 5.91 9.74 3.75
N PRO A 14 7.00 9.14 3.25
CA PRO A 14 7.91 9.80 2.32
C PRO A 14 7.30 10.06 0.93
N ALA A 15 6.14 9.45 0.65
CA ALA A 15 5.46 9.65 -0.63
C ALA A 15 4.58 10.91 -0.61
N CYS A 16 3.80 11.11 0.46
CA CYS A 16 2.85 12.23 0.55
C CYS A 16 3.27 13.32 1.56
N HIS A 17 4.19 13.02 2.47
CA HIS A 17 4.66 13.86 3.58
C HIS A 17 3.59 14.46 4.50
N GLN A 18 2.33 14.01 4.39
CA GLN A 18 1.19 14.61 5.09
C GLN A 18 0.77 13.88 6.36
N ARG A 19 0.96 12.56 6.42
CA ARG A 19 0.55 11.73 7.56
C ARG A 19 1.60 10.68 7.88
N GLU A 20 1.52 10.15 9.10
CA GLU A 20 2.34 9.02 9.48
C GLU A 20 2.14 7.80 8.58
N GLU A 21 3.23 7.13 8.25
CA GLU A 21 3.16 5.98 7.37
C GLU A 21 2.74 4.73 8.13
N THR A 22 1.45 4.43 8.11
CA THR A 22 0.89 3.16 8.58
C THR A 22 0.57 2.24 7.40
N VAL A 23 0.40 0.94 7.65
CA VAL A 23 -0.07 0.00 6.62
C VAL A 23 -1.43 0.45 6.05
N HIS A 24 -2.31 0.97 6.92
CA HIS A 24 -3.57 1.58 6.50
C HIS A 24 -3.35 2.83 5.64
N HIS A 25 -2.41 3.71 6.03
CA HIS A 25 -2.09 4.86 5.22
C HIS A 25 -1.60 4.46 3.83
N PHE A 26 -0.58 3.61 3.77
CA PHE A 26 0.03 3.15 2.55
C PHE A 26 -0.97 2.46 1.60
N LEU A 27 -1.77 1.52 2.10
CA LEU A 27 -2.69 0.73 1.28
C LEU A 27 -4.01 1.44 0.96
N VAL A 28 -4.53 2.27 1.85
CA VAL A 28 -5.93 2.75 1.77
C VAL A 28 -6.05 4.26 1.57
N THR A 29 -5.19 5.08 2.19
CA THR A 29 -5.45 6.55 2.27
C THR A 29 -4.35 7.46 1.71
N CYS A 30 -3.19 6.94 1.31
CA CYS A 30 -2.06 7.76 0.88
C CYS A 30 -2.28 8.33 -0.53
N PRO A 31 -2.47 9.64 -0.73
CA PRO A 31 -2.83 10.21 -2.03
C PRO A 31 -1.75 10.01 -3.11
N ALA A 32 -0.48 9.85 -2.71
CA ALA A 32 0.63 9.61 -3.65
C ALA A 32 0.48 8.29 -4.44
N TRP A 33 -0.27 7.33 -3.92
CA TRP A 33 -0.48 6.02 -4.54
C TRP A 33 -1.86 5.87 -5.19
N ASP A 34 -2.54 6.97 -5.49
CA ASP A 34 -3.92 6.91 -5.98
C ASP A 34 -4.03 6.26 -7.35
N ALA A 35 -3.10 6.54 -8.27
CA ALA A 35 -3.04 5.91 -9.58
C ALA A 35 -2.84 4.38 -9.47
N GLN A 36 -1.91 3.95 -8.61
CA GLN A 36 -1.64 2.53 -8.37
C GLN A 36 -2.82 1.86 -7.67
N ARG A 37 -3.52 2.57 -6.77
CA ARG A 37 -4.76 2.08 -6.16
C ARG A 37 -5.89 1.98 -7.18
N HIS A 38 -5.98 2.90 -8.13
CA HIS A 38 -6.97 2.83 -9.18
C HIS A 38 -6.75 1.58 -10.04
N ALA A 39 -5.51 1.30 -10.42
CA ALA A 39 -5.15 0.05 -11.10
C ALA A 39 -5.48 -1.19 -10.24
N LEU A 40 -5.20 -1.14 -8.93
CA LEU A 40 -5.57 -2.21 -7.99
C LEU A 40 -7.09 -2.42 -7.90
N LYS A 41 -7.88 -1.34 -7.85
CA LYS A 41 -9.35 -1.37 -7.85
C LYS A 41 -9.89 -2.05 -9.11
N GLN A 42 -9.32 -1.72 -10.28
CA GLN A 42 -9.75 -2.30 -11.55
C GLN A 42 -9.37 -3.79 -11.67
N ALA A 43 -8.25 -4.19 -11.08
CA ALA A 43 -7.77 -5.57 -11.17
C ALA A 43 -8.43 -6.51 -10.14
N LEU A 44 -9.04 -5.97 -9.08
CA LEU A 44 -9.72 -6.78 -8.06
C LEU A 44 -11.10 -7.27 -8.55
N PRO A 45 -11.41 -8.58 -8.42
CA PRO A 45 -12.66 -9.15 -8.93
C PRO A 45 -13.94 -8.62 -8.27
N TRP A 46 -13.83 -7.94 -7.12
CA TRP A 46 -14.96 -7.34 -6.37
C TRP A 46 -14.85 -5.82 -6.28
N GLY A 47 -13.96 -5.21 -7.08
CA GLY A 47 -13.75 -3.77 -7.16
C GLY A 47 -13.45 -3.12 -5.80
N GLU A 48 -14.09 -1.98 -5.53
CA GLU A 48 -13.86 -1.18 -4.33
C GLU A 48 -14.17 -1.92 -3.02
N ARG A 49 -15.09 -2.90 -3.02
CA ARG A 49 -15.42 -3.70 -1.82
C ARG A 49 -14.24 -4.58 -1.39
N ALA A 50 -13.41 -5.01 -2.34
CA ALA A 50 -12.19 -5.75 -2.04
C ALA A 50 -11.04 -4.83 -1.58
N LEU A 51 -11.15 -3.51 -1.74
CA LEU A 51 -10.13 -2.55 -1.31
C LEU A 51 -10.16 -2.26 0.20
N THR A 52 -10.66 -3.21 0.99
CA THR A 52 -10.55 -3.22 2.44
C THR A 52 -9.38 -4.10 2.85
N MET A 53 -8.73 -3.82 4.00
CA MET A 53 -7.65 -4.68 4.51
C MET A 53 -8.04 -6.16 4.53
N ARG A 54 -9.29 -6.44 4.93
CA ARG A 54 -9.82 -7.81 4.94
C ARG A 54 -9.97 -8.36 3.52
N GLY A 55 -10.55 -7.60 2.58
CA GLY A 55 -10.71 -8.03 1.19
C GLY A 55 -9.38 -8.31 0.46
N LEU A 56 -8.34 -7.53 0.78
CA LEU A 56 -6.99 -7.71 0.23
C LEU A 56 -6.28 -8.95 0.78
N LEU A 57 -6.48 -9.26 2.08
CA LEU A 57 -5.82 -10.36 2.77
C LEU A 57 -6.63 -11.67 2.77
N SER A 58 -7.92 -11.64 2.42
CA SER A 58 -8.79 -12.81 2.47
C SER A 58 -8.63 -13.80 1.31
N GLN A 59 -8.13 -13.37 0.15
CA GLN A 59 -8.05 -14.23 -1.04
C GLN A 59 -6.65 -14.25 -1.65
N PRO A 60 -6.14 -15.41 -2.07
CA PRO A 60 -4.82 -15.52 -2.68
C PRO A 60 -4.69 -14.70 -3.98
N LYS A 61 -5.76 -14.61 -4.78
CA LYS A 61 -5.79 -13.71 -5.95
C LYS A 61 -5.67 -12.23 -5.56
N SER A 62 -6.34 -11.79 -4.50
CA SER A 62 -6.20 -10.41 -4.01
C SER A 62 -4.80 -10.15 -3.47
N LEU A 63 -4.17 -11.16 -2.86
CA LEU A 63 -2.80 -11.07 -2.37
C LEU A 63 -1.80 -10.87 -3.52
N GLU A 64 -1.96 -11.56 -4.65
CA GLU A 64 -1.12 -11.34 -5.84
C GLU A 64 -1.23 -9.89 -6.34
N HIS A 65 -2.46 -9.36 -6.42
CA HIS A 65 -2.69 -7.99 -6.82
C HIS A 65 -2.10 -6.98 -5.84
N LEU A 66 -2.20 -7.26 -4.53
CA LEU A 66 -1.55 -6.48 -3.49
C LEU A 66 -0.02 -6.51 -3.63
N LEU A 67 0.59 -7.68 -3.83
CA LEU A 67 2.03 -7.80 -4.03
C LEU A 67 2.50 -7.05 -5.28
N ARG A 68 1.73 -7.09 -6.37
CA ARG A 68 2.00 -6.28 -7.57
C ARG A 68 1.89 -4.79 -7.30
N PHE A 69 0.88 -4.34 -6.54
CA PHE A 69 0.78 -2.95 -6.10
C PHE A 69 2.01 -2.54 -5.30
N VAL A 70 2.43 -3.34 -4.32
CA VAL A 70 3.63 -3.05 -3.51
C VAL A 70 4.89 -3.04 -4.37
N GLY A 71 5.01 -3.95 -5.34
CA GLY A 71 6.09 -3.96 -6.33
C GLY A 71 6.13 -2.68 -7.17
N ASN A 72 4.98 -2.26 -7.69
CA ASN A 72 4.83 -1.04 -8.50
C ASN A 72 5.12 0.24 -7.70
N THR A 73 4.85 0.23 -6.39
CA THR A 73 5.22 1.36 -5.53
C THR A 73 6.73 1.47 -5.30
N GLY A 74 7.52 0.43 -5.63
CA GLY A 74 8.96 0.37 -5.36
C GLY A 74 9.31 0.42 -3.87
N ARG A 75 8.29 0.42 -2.99
CA ARG A 75 8.43 0.77 -1.57
C ARG A 75 9.21 -0.27 -0.79
N LEU A 76 9.01 -1.56 -1.11
CA LEU A 76 9.79 -2.64 -0.52
C LEU A 76 11.24 -2.66 -1.05
N ARG A 77 11.49 -2.32 -2.32
CA ARG A 77 12.86 -2.21 -2.85
C ARG A 77 13.66 -1.12 -2.16
N ALA A 78 13.03 0.02 -1.83
CA ALA A 78 13.69 1.10 -1.10
C ALA A 78 14.01 0.75 0.38
N GLN A 79 13.47 -0.35 0.92
CA GLN A 79 13.58 -0.72 2.34
C GLN A 79 14.44 -1.98 2.61
N PHE A 80 14.60 -2.81 1.58
CA PHE A 80 15.27 -4.12 1.63
C PHE A 80 16.35 -4.30 0.54
N GLY A 81 16.71 -3.21 -0.15
CA GLY A 81 17.88 -3.14 -1.04
C GLY A 81 19.14 -2.76 -0.28
#